data_AF-A0A928QTM4-F1
#
_entry.id   AF-A0A928QTM4-F1
#
_cell.length_a   1.000
_cell.length_b   1.000
_cell.length_c   1.000
_cell.angle_alpha   90.00
_cell.angle_beta   90.00
_cell.angle_gamma   90.00
#
_symmetry.space_group_name_H-M   'P 1'
#
loop_
_entity.id
_entity.type
_entity.pdbx_description
1 polymer ?
#
loop_
_entity_poly.entity_id
_entity_poly.type
_entity_poly.pdbx_seq_one_letter_code
_entity_poly.pdbx_strand_id
1 'polypeptide(L)'
;MKRLLALLLAVLMLVTLFAGCATDEKKDDVKDDAQVEDKTPAADEKEEPADDETEEPADDEMPEEVEPLEIEYMGRESHQWTYTLEEAIQKEFESLDYYNQLMLDTVNLVVSVSSIDNEAYKTTLSGYLAADALPDTFISQSMMDDALLVNAMLTGRFANIDDLIAHSPDGNFNALIQPGEKMNYLKAWSTAPDGNWYMVRNTDNAAVGMDLDSAETDYLVEFGLANWYPVCIRRDWLDKVGLEMPTTAAEFKDALIAFQQNDVNGNGAADERAMLGFGTNGENGIGTVFSNGVAGWFGLHRDNFVMDTATGAVVNAIEDPGYAAYVAYANELYSNQVALLGEGFAYNHAVNTAGNYCSAHPQYPDTMMTVATGDPDSKYEPMPVIQAIEGITPHLLGQATTSSFRAISFSTDCDYAAGAAWLDWIFSKELFMLWQYGVEGKAWEWNDDGTMYRYMIGTDISEEDEERWGDMWCYAPWCLFPQFNTAIYSLTAATYDSFADALDAGEPYTGNMLTFDDWASQYENYNWDEYSPQERLMRMIDEMGQDNVMYDVTANFETLATEDEAAVLNQYKADLLLYLNELTTKHIVGDASIDTLEADLQYAYDNLGMQEYMDVIQARIDRYLVVLGREPILG
;
A
#
# COMPACT_ATOMS: atom_id res chain seq x y z
N MET A 1 -31.96 -42.16 -10.47
CA MET A 1 -30.99 -42.01 -9.36
C MET A 1 -30.19 -40.72 -9.50
N LYS A 2 -29.14 -40.59 -10.33
CA LYS A 2 -28.28 -39.37 -10.38
C LYS A 2 -29.04 -38.02 -10.41
N ARG A 3 -30.06 -37.85 -11.26
CA ARG A 3 -30.90 -36.62 -11.31
C ARG A 3 -31.80 -36.37 -10.08
N LEU A 4 -32.13 -37.39 -9.29
CA LEU A 4 -32.84 -37.20 -8.01
C LEU A 4 -31.86 -36.78 -6.90
N LEU A 5 -30.64 -37.33 -6.93
CA LEU A 5 -29.62 -37.03 -5.92
C LEU A 5 -29.13 -35.58 -6.02
N ALA A 6 -28.89 -35.08 -7.24
CA ALA A 6 -28.56 -33.68 -7.47
C ALA A 6 -29.67 -32.71 -7.01
N LEU A 7 -30.94 -33.10 -7.20
CA LEU A 7 -32.08 -32.27 -6.81
C LEU A 7 -32.30 -32.29 -5.28
N LEU A 8 -32.01 -33.42 -4.61
CA LEU A 8 -31.95 -33.49 -3.13
C LEU A 8 -30.80 -32.69 -2.54
N LEU A 9 -29.62 -32.67 -3.18
CA LEU A 9 -28.48 -31.85 -2.75
C LEU A 9 -28.79 -30.35 -2.89
N ALA A 10 -29.33 -29.92 -4.04
CA ALA A 10 -29.74 -28.53 -4.25
C ALA A 10 -30.83 -28.08 -3.25
N VAL A 11 -31.78 -28.97 -2.91
CA VAL A 11 -32.81 -28.68 -1.90
C VAL A 11 -32.23 -28.66 -0.48
N LEU A 12 -31.20 -29.44 -0.15
CA LEU A 12 -30.50 -29.32 1.14
C LEU A 12 -29.78 -27.97 1.27
N MET A 13 -29.04 -27.57 0.23
CA MET A 13 -28.30 -26.29 0.19
C MET A 13 -29.24 -25.07 0.29
N LEU A 14 -30.46 -25.16 -0.25
CA LEU A 14 -31.48 -24.11 -0.15
C LEU A 14 -32.20 -24.07 1.22
N VAL A 15 -32.13 -25.14 2.02
CA VAL A 15 -32.76 -25.19 3.36
C VAL A 15 -31.83 -24.66 4.45
N THR A 16 -30.51 -24.70 4.26
CA THR A 16 -29.53 -24.09 5.18
C THR A 16 -29.49 -22.56 5.11
N LEU A 17 -30.04 -21.94 4.07
CA LEU A 17 -29.98 -20.48 3.83
C LEU A 17 -31.12 -19.66 4.46
N PHE A 18 -32.09 -20.27 5.15
CA PHE A 18 -33.29 -19.59 5.68
C PHE A 18 -33.73 -20.05 7.09
N ALA A 19 -32.76 -20.24 7.99
CA ALA A 19 -33.02 -20.69 9.37
C ALA A 19 -32.31 -19.81 10.42
N GLY A 20 -32.58 -18.50 10.41
CA GLY A 20 -31.79 -17.54 11.21
C GLY A 20 -32.47 -16.27 11.76
N CYS A 21 -33.81 -16.12 11.70
CA CYS A 21 -34.49 -15.01 12.40
C CYS A 21 -36.02 -15.20 12.54
N ALA A 22 -36.53 -15.36 13.77
CA ALA A 22 -37.88 -15.00 14.23
C ALA A 22 -38.06 -15.30 15.73
N THR A 23 -38.59 -14.36 16.51
CA THR A 23 -38.93 -14.53 17.94
C THR A 23 -40.41 -14.89 18.15
N ASP A 24 -40.76 -15.55 19.27
CA ASP A 24 -41.59 -14.91 20.33
C ASP A 24 -42.09 -15.87 21.44
N GLU A 25 -42.00 -15.35 22.68
CA GLU A 25 -42.95 -15.44 23.80
C GLU A 25 -43.58 -16.78 24.31
N LYS A 26 -43.25 -17.08 25.59
CA LYS A 26 -44.10 -16.92 26.82
C LYS A 26 -44.43 -18.16 27.69
N LYS A 27 -44.28 -17.94 29.02
CA LYS A 27 -45.03 -18.54 30.18
C LYS A 27 -44.79 -20.04 30.47
N ASP A 28 -44.98 -20.61 31.68
CA ASP A 28 -45.24 -20.23 33.10
C ASP A 28 -44.87 -21.51 33.93
N ASP A 29 -44.57 -21.59 35.22
CA ASP A 29 -44.35 -20.71 36.41
C ASP A 29 -43.65 -21.59 37.49
N VAL A 30 -42.99 -21.03 38.52
CA VAL A 30 -42.84 -21.57 39.91
C VAL A 30 -41.81 -20.74 40.75
N LYS A 31 -42.15 -20.54 42.04
CA LYS A 31 -41.45 -19.72 43.04
C LYS A 31 -40.65 -20.56 44.07
N ASP A 32 -39.81 -19.91 44.90
CA ASP A 32 -40.20 -19.64 46.30
C ASP A 32 -39.42 -18.44 46.92
N ASP A 33 -39.92 -17.92 48.06
CA ASP A 33 -39.51 -16.63 48.67
C ASP A 33 -38.40 -16.72 49.74
N ALA A 34 -37.66 -15.62 49.97
CA ALA A 34 -37.06 -15.28 51.28
C ALA A 34 -36.72 -13.77 51.42
N GLN A 35 -37.36 -13.07 52.36
CA GLN A 35 -36.98 -11.72 52.86
C GLN A 35 -36.70 -11.76 54.37
N VAL A 36 -35.67 -11.03 54.82
CA VAL A 36 -35.56 -10.34 56.14
C VAL A 36 -34.55 -9.19 55.91
N GLU A 37 -34.83 -7.89 56.07
CA GLU A 37 -34.98 -7.11 57.33
C GLU A 37 -33.90 -7.42 58.41
N ASP A 38 -33.36 -6.50 59.22
CA ASP A 38 -33.29 -5.02 59.30
C ASP A 38 -32.49 -4.67 60.62
N LYS A 39 -32.16 -3.39 60.85
CA LYS A 39 -31.89 -2.69 62.14
C LYS A 39 -30.45 -2.45 62.64
N THR A 40 -30.16 -1.16 62.74
CA THR A 40 -29.10 -0.46 63.52
C THR A 40 -29.34 -0.53 65.05
N PRO A 41 -28.34 -0.19 65.88
CA PRO A 41 -28.26 1.16 66.51
C PRO A 41 -26.83 1.76 66.45
N ALA A 42 -26.56 3.08 66.40
CA ALA A 42 -26.94 4.20 67.29
C ALA A 42 -26.32 4.10 68.71
N ALA A 43 -25.79 5.16 69.35
CA ALA A 43 -25.38 6.52 68.94
C ALA A 43 -24.53 7.14 70.10
N ASP A 44 -23.92 8.33 69.90
CA ASP A 44 -23.92 9.45 70.89
C ASP A 44 -23.09 10.66 70.40
N GLU A 45 -23.51 11.87 70.77
CA GLU A 45 -22.88 13.17 70.43
C GLU A 45 -21.99 13.68 71.58
N LYS A 46 -20.94 14.49 71.29
CA LYS A 46 -20.54 15.64 72.16
C LYS A 46 -19.42 16.57 71.65
N GLU A 47 -19.70 17.86 71.83
CA GLU A 47 -18.79 18.98 72.18
C GLU A 47 -17.66 19.42 71.21
N GLU A 48 -17.85 20.63 70.64
CA GLU A 48 -16.78 21.49 70.09
C GLU A 48 -15.82 21.98 71.20
N PRO A 49 -14.57 22.30 70.81
CA PRO A 49 -14.07 23.66 71.01
C PRO A 49 -13.47 24.29 69.74
N ALA A 50 -13.25 25.60 69.78
CA ALA A 50 -12.96 26.44 68.61
C ALA A 50 -11.47 26.66 68.28
N ASP A 51 -11.25 27.19 67.07
CA ASP A 51 -10.11 27.95 66.52
C ASP A 51 -8.68 27.42 66.75
N ASP A 52 -8.06 26.96 65.66
CA ASP A 52 -6.68 27.33 65.32
C ASP A 52 -6.58 27.52 63.78
N GLU A 53 -5.80 28.48 63.30
CA GLU A 53 -5.75 28.84 61.87
C GLU A 53 -4.79 27.93 61.09
N THR A 54 -5.31 27.21 60.08
CA THR A 54 -4.50 26.56 59.04
C THR A 54 -5.06 26.87 57.66
N GLU A 55 -4.18 27.21 56.72
CA GLU A 55 -4.52 27.59 55.35
C GLU A 55 -5.20 26.45 54.60
N GLU A 56 -6.32 26.73 53.93
CA GLU A 56 -6.92 25.82 52.96
C GLU A 56 -5.95 25.67 51.77
N PRO A 57 -5.64 24.43 51.30
CA PRO A 57 -5.15 24.29 49.94
C PRO A 57 -6.22 24.82 48.98
N ALA A 58 -5.80 25.30 47.81
CA ALA A 58 -6.76 25.68 46.78
C ALA A 58 -7.64 24.47 46.40
N ASP A 59 -8.86 24.73 45.93
CA ASP A 59 -9.60 23.73 45.16
C ASP A 59 -8.70 23.30 43.99
N ASP A 60 -8.28 22.03 44.00
CA ASP A 60 -7.87 21.37 42.76
C ASP A 60 -9.13 21.31 41.90
N GLU A 61 -9.28 22.25 40.97
CA GLU A 61 -10.31 22.20 39.94
C GLU A 61 -10.13 20.88 39.18
N MET A 62 -10.99 19.90 39.48
CA MET A 62 -11.05 18.67 38.70
C MET A 62 -11.23 19.07 37.24
N PRO A 63 -10.44 18.51 36.31
CA PRO A 63 -10.58 18.85 34.89
C PRO A 63 -12.03 18.60 34.48
N GLU A 64 -12.63 19.57 33.80
CA GLU A 64 -13.99 19.40 33.27
C GLU A 64 -14.00 18.17 32.37
N GLU A 65 -14.93 17.25 32.63
CA GLU A 65 -15.09 16.01 31.88
C GLU A 65 -15.60 16.38 30.48
N VAL A 66 -14.68 16.53 29.54
CA VAL A 66 -14.98 16.94 28.16
C VAL A 66 -15.69 15.79 27.47
N GLU A 67 -16.98 15.97 27.17
CA GLU A 67 -17.77 15.03 26.37
C GLU A 67 -17.01 14.67 25.08
N PRO A 68 -16.90 13.39 24.70
CA PRO A 68 -16.18 12.98 23.49
C PRO A 68 -16.77 13.60 22.22
N LEU A 69 -15.90 13.84 21.24
CA LEU A 69 -16.30 14.11 19.87
C LEU A 69 -16.86 12.82 19.24
N GLU A 70 -17.95 12.89 18.49
CA GLU A 70 -18.55 11.77 17.77
C GLU A 70 -18.47 12.00 16.25
N ILE A 71 -18.23 10.94 15.46
CA ILE A 71 -18.20 11.00 13.99
C ILE A 71 -18.65 9.66 13.34
N GLU A 72 -19.46 9.71 12.27
CA GLU A 72 -19.76 8.52 11.44
C GLU A 72 -18.75 8.34 10.30
N TYR A 73 -18.02 7.22 10.31
CA TYR A 73 -17.17 6.79 9.20
C TYR A 73 -17.81 5.66 8.38
N MET A 74 -17.96 5.86 7.07
CA MET A 74 -18.36 4.81 6.14
C MET A 74 -17.14 3.99 5.70
N GLY A 75 -16.87 2.90 6.43
CA GLY A 75 -15.76 1.97 6.21
C GLY A 75 -15.94 1.03 5.02
N ARG A 76 -14.83 0.59 4.40
CA ARG A 76 -14.84 -0.32 3.24
C ARG A 76 -14.25 -1.68 3.58
N GLU A 77 -15.14 -2.62 3.91
CA GLU A 77 -14.80 -4.03 4.16
C GLU A 77 -14.16 -4.67 2.90
N SER A 78 -13.16 -5.52 3.08
CA SER A 78 -12.55 -6.30 2.01
C SER A 78 -12.22 -7.70 2.53
N HIS A 79 -12.86 -8.73 1.98
CA HIS A 79 -12.72 -10.13 2.41
C HIS A 79 -11.41 -10.78 1.90
N GLN A 80 -10.28 -10.07 2.08
CA GLN A 80 -8.92 -10.52 1.76
C GLN A 80 -8.10 -10.86 3.03
N TRP A 81 -8.63 -10.55 4.21
CA TRP A 81 -8.01 -10.74 5.52
C TRP A 81 -8.59 -11.96 6.25
N THR A 82 -7.92 -12.42 7.31
CA THR A 82 -8.35 -13.62 8.07
C THR A 82 -9.73 -13.45 8.70
N TYR A 83 -10.06 -12.24 9.15
CA TYR A 83 -11.34 -11.90 9.78
C TYR A 83 -11.96 -10.63 9.21
N THR A 84 -13.29 -10.61 9.15
CA THR A 84 -14.06 -9.37 9.00
C THR A 84 -14.08 -8.55 10.30
N LEU A 85 -14.44 -7.27 10.21
CA LEU A 85 -14.66 -6.46 11.41
C LEU A 85 -15.74 -7.05 12.34
N GLU A 86 -16.82 -7.61 11.78
CA GLU A 86 -17.87 -8.27 12.59
C GLU A 86 -17.32 -9.50 13.33
N GLU A 87 -16.49 -10.31 12.68
CA GLU A 87 -15.86 -11.50 13.31
C GLU A 87 -14.83 -11.11 14.38
N ALA A 88 -14.05 -10.05 14.18
CA ALA A 88 -13.12 -9.53 15.18
C ALA A 88 -13.85 -9.04 16.44
N ILE A 89 -14.99 -8.33 16.28
CA ILE A 89 -15.87 -7.93 17.39
C ILE A 89 -16.45 -9.17 18.09
N GLN A 90 -16.95 -10.16 17.33
CA GLN A 90 -17.49 -11.40 17.90
C GLN A 90 -16.43 -12.29 18.60
N LYS A 91 -15.14 -12.09 18.30
CA LYS A 91 -14.00 -12.80 18.90
C LYS A 91 -13.36 -12.07 20.09
N GLU A 92 -13.89 -10.90 20.48
CA GLU A 92 -13.35 -10.08 21.60
C GLU A 92 -11.85 -9.81 21.42
N PHE A 93 -11.49 -9.26 20.24
CA PHE A 93 -10.12 -8.86 19.88
C PHE A 93 -9.67 -7.64 20.70
N GLU A 94 -8.70 -7.86 21.59
CA GLU A 94 -8.21 -6.86 22.54
C GLU A 94 -7.48 -5.69 21.86
N SER A 95 -6.95 -5.88 20.63
CA SER A 95 -6.42 -4.77 19.82
C SER A 95 -7.50 -3.80 19.32
N LEU A 96 -8.75 -4.25 19.15
CA LEU A 96 -9.87 -3.37 18.77
C LEU A 96 -10.40 -2.57 19.96
N ASP A 97 -10.49 -3.17 21.15
CA ASP A 97 -10.79 -2.43 22.39
C ASP A 97 -9.70 -1.38 22.66
N TYR A 98 -8.43 -1.76 22.48
CA TYR A 98 -7.29 -0.86 22.66
C TYR A 98 -7.24 0.25 21.58
N TYR A 99 -7.61 -0.03 20.32
CA TYR A 99 -7.78 0.99 19.27
C TYR A 99 -8.78 2.07 19.70
N ASN A 100 -9.96 1.66 20.19
CA ASN A 100 -11.01 2.61 20.59
C ASN A 100 -10.62 3.41 21.84
N GLN A 101 -9.99 2.76 22.83
CA GLN A 101 -9.50 3.44 24.04
C GLN A 101 -8.37 4.43 23.72
N LEU A 102 -7.40 4.04 22.88
CA LEU A 102 -6.26 4.89 22.51
C LEU A 102 -6.69 6.09 21.67
N MET A 103 -7.68 5.94 20.78
CA MET A 103 -8.29 7.04 20.04
C MET A 103 -9.00 8.05 20.98
N LEU A 104 -9.72 7.55 21.99
CA LEU A 104 -10.36 8.39 23.00
C LEU A 104 -9.31 9.13 23.85
N ASP A 105 -8.27 8.44 24.33
CA ASP A 105 -7.23 9.01 25.21
C ASP A 105 -6.31 10.01 24.48
N THR A 106 -6.15 9.90 23.15
CA THR A 106 -5.24 10.75 22.36
C THR A 106 -5.91 11.96 21.73
N VAL A 107 -7.12 11.82 21.18
CA VAL A 107 -7.82 12.88 20.43
C VAL A 107 -9.26 13.15 20.90
N ASN A 108 -9.69 12.53 22.00
CA ASN A 108 -11.06 12.64 22.56
C ASN A 108 -12.17 12.33 21.54
N LEU A 109 -12.01 11.26 20.76
CA LEU A 109 -12.89 10.91 19.64
C LEU A 109 -13.50 9.51 19.80
N VAL A 110 -14.78 9.38 19.44
CA VAL A 110 -15.51 8.13 19.28
C VAL A 110 -16.01 8.04 17.83
N VAL A 111 -15.73 6.92 17.16
CA VAL A 111 -16.07 6.72 15.74
C VAL A 111 -17.12 5.63 15.59
N SER A 112 -18.23 5.96 14.94
CA SER A 112 -19.24 4.98 14.54
C SER A 112 -18.92 4.46 13.14
N VAL A 113 -18.50 3.18 13.03
CA VAL A 113 -18.07 2.58 11.76
C VAL A 113 -19.23 1.87 11.05
N SER A 114 -19.71 2.48 9.98
CA SER A 114 -20.63 1.87 9.01
C SER A 114 -19.83 0.99 8.03
N SER A 115 -19.62 -0.30 8.37
CA SER A 115 -18.98 -1.28 7.47
C SER A 115 -19.83 -1.54 6.22
N ILE A 116 -19.24 -1.27 5.05
CA ILE A 116 -19.86 -1.51 3.74
C ILE A 116 -18.91 -2.35 2.88
N ASP A 117 -19.43 -3.46 2.34
CA ASP A 117 -18.71 -4.33 1.41
C ASP A 117 -18.17 -3.57 0.18
N ASN A 118 -16.97 -3.96 -0.26
CA ASN A 118 -16.26 -3.42 -1.41
C ASN A 118 -17.10 -3.35 -2.70
N GLU A 119 -17.83 -4.42 -3.06
CA GLU A 119 -18.63 -4.43 -4.30
C GLU A 119 -19.84 -3.49 -4.19
N ALA A 120 -20.38 -3.30 -2.98
CA ALA A 120 -21.48 -2.38 -2.70
C ALA A 120 -21.04 -0.91 -2.61
N TYR A 121 -19.85 -0.61 -2.07
CA TYR A 121 -19.42 0.72 -1.61
C TYR A 121 -19.69 1.86 -2.61
N LYS A 122 -19.25 1.69 -3.86
CA LYS A 122 -19.44 2.66 -4.97
C LYS A 122 -20.91 2.99 -5.22
N THR A 123 -21.79 2.00 -5.11
CA THR A 123 -23.24 2.18 -5.29
C THR A 123 -23.87 2.85 -4.07
N THR A 124 -23.45 2.46 -2.86
CA THR A 124 -23.92 3.03 -1.60
C THR A 124 -23.57 4.52 -1.49
N LEU A 125 -22.30 4.89 -1.73
CA LEU A 125 -21.83 6.29 -1.69
C LEU A 125 -22.56 7.15 -2.74
N SER A 126 -22.77 6.62 -3.96
CA SER A 126 -23.55 7.29 -4.99
C SER A 126 -25.02 7.51 -4.57
N GLY A 127 -25.58 6.58 -3.78
CA GLY A 127 -26.90 6.70 -3.17
C GLY A 127 -26.97 7.82 -2.13
N TYR A 128 -26.02 7.86 -1.18
CA TYR A 128 -25.91 8.90 -0.16
C TYR A 128 -25.70 10.30 -0.75
N LEU A 129 -24.82 10.44 -1.74
CA LEU A 129 -24.61 11.70 -2.45
C LEU A 129 -25.91 12.19 -3.12
N ALA A 130 -26.66 11.29 -3.77
CA ALA A 130 -27.91 11.61 -4.47
C ALA A 130 -29.12 11.83 -3.53
N ALA A 131 -29.07 11.30 -2.31
CA ALA A 131 -30.12 11.45 -1.29
C ALA A 131 -29.99 12.73 -0.45
N ASP A 132 -28.86 13.44 -0.59
CA ASP A 132 -28.43 14.54 0.29
C ASP A 132 -28.28 14.09 1.76
N ALA A 133 -27.60 12.95 1.93
CA ALA A 133 -27.36 12.30 3.22
C ALA A 133 -26.01 11.58 3.20
N LEU A 134 -24.92 12.34 3.04
CA LEU A 134 -23.57 11.80 3.21
C LEU A 134 -23.29 11.56 4.71
N PRO A 135 -22.59 10.47 5.08
CA PRO A 135 -22.03 10.33 6.43
C PRO A 135 -20.94 11.39 6.66
N ASP A 136 -20.56 11.62 7.91
CA ASP A 136 -19.60 12.67 8.27
C ASP A 136 -18.28 12.52 7.52
N THR A 137 -17.78 11.29 7.37
CA THR A 137 -16.51 11.00 6.70
C THR A 137 -16.52 9.66 5.93
N PHE A 138 -15.86 9.62 4.77
CA PHE A 138 -15.97 8.53 3.78
C PHE A 138 -14.79 8.49 2.80
N ILE A 139 -14.59 7.36 2.12
CA ILE A 139 -13.60 7.21 1.04
C ILE A 139 -14.21 7.72 -0.28
N SER A 140 -13.59 8.71 -0.92
CA SER A 140 -14.13 9.38 -2.11
C SER A 140 -13.44 9.02 -3.43
N GLN A 141 -12.10 9.04 -3.46
CA GLN A 141 -11.32 8.69 -4.66
C GLN A 141 -11.56 7.24 -5.07
N SER A 142 -11.64 7.00 -6.39
CA SER A 142 -11.99 5.70 -7.03
C SER A 142 -13.41 5.17 -6.75
N MET A 143 -13.99 5.51 -5.61
CA MET A 143 -15.36 5.17 -5.22
C MET A 143 -16.40 5.97 -6.01
N MET A 144 -16.01 7.11 -6.62
CA MET A 144 -16.84 7.89 -7.55
C MET A 144 -16.23 7.91 -8.96
N ASP A 145 -16.84 8.67 -9.87
CA ASP A 145 -16.24 9.09 -11.14
C ASP A 145 -15.59 10.48 -10.95
N ASP A 146 -14.46 10.77 -11.60
CA ASP A 146 -13.72 12.02 -11.37
C ASP A 146 -14.55 13.28 -11.67
N ALA A 147 -15.41 13.27 -12.69
CA ALA A 147 -16.28 14.40 -13.00
C ALA A 147 -17.40 14.57 -11.96
N LEU A 148 -17.90 13.46 -11.40
CA LEU A 148 -18.86 13.49 -10.27
C LEU A 148 -18.20 13.96 -8.97
N LEU A 149 -16.96 13.53 -8.72
CA LEU A 149 -16.15 13.91 -7.57
C LEU A 149 -15.88 15.42 -7.56
N VAL A 150 -15.35 15.96 -8.66
CA VAL A 150 -15.12 17.40 -8.85
C VAL A 150 -16.45 18.18 -8.76
N ASN A 151 -17.55 17.65 -9.31
CA ASN A 151 -18.85 18.31 -9.20
C ASN A 151 -19.38 18.36 -7.76
N ALA A 152 -19.22 17.29 -6.97
CA ALA A 152 -19.63 17.26 -5.56
C ALA A 152 -18.83 18.28 -4.72
N MET A 153 -17.52 18.38 -4.96
CA MET A 153 -16.66 19.39 -4.33
C MET A 153 -17.10 20.81 -4.69
N LEU A 154 -17.16 21.16 -5.98
CA LEU A 154 -17.47 22.51 -6.46
C LEU A 154 -18.95 22.93 -6.26
N THR A 155 -19.84 22.00 -5.90
CA THR A 155 -21.22 22.31 -5.46
C THR A 155 -21.38 22.40 -3.95
N GLY A 156 -20.29 22.27 -3.17
CA GLY A 156 -20.30 22.43 -1.72
C GLY A 156 -20.97 21.25 -0.99
N ARG A 157 -20.70 20.02 -1.43
CA ARG A 157 -21.13 18.79 -0.73
C ARG A 157 -20.04 18.21 0.18
N PHE A 158 -18.78 18.56 -0.10
CA PHE A 158 -17.61 18.12 0.65
C PHE A 158 -17.02 19.33 1.40
N ALA A 159 -16.58 19.14 2.63
CA ALA A 159 -15.91 20.19 3.41
C ALA A 159 -14.49 20.46 2.89
N ASN A 160 -14.04 21.71 3.02
CA ASN A 160 -12.66 22.11 2.72
C ASN A 160 -11.75 21.66 3.86
N ILE A 161 -10.65 20.97 3.55
CA ILE A 161 -9.73 20.44 4.58
C ILE A 161 -9.07 21.58 5.37
N ASP A 162 -8.86 22.76 4.75
CA ASP A 162 -8.36 23.96 5.46
C ASP A 162 -9.32 24.45 6.55
N ASP A 163 -10.63 24.32 6.35
CA ASP A 163 -11.63 24.73 7.32
C ASP A 163 -11.76 23.70 8.47
N LEU A 164 -11.47 22.41 8.22
CA LEU A 164 -11.39 21.37 9.26
C LEU A 164 -10.17 21.57 10.15
N ILE A 165 -8.95 21.58 9.58
CA ILE A 165 -7.70 21.64 10.36
C ILE A 165 -7.57 22.92 11.20
N ALA A 166 -8.32 23.98 10.86
CA ALA A 166 -8.44 25.18 11.70
C ALA A 166 -9.03 24.90 13.11
N HIS A 167 -9.70 23.77 13.32
CA HIS A 167 -10.19 23.32 14.63
C HIS A 167 -9.13 22.54 15.44
N SER A 168 -8.06 22.04 14.80
CA SER A 168 -6.89 21.44 15.46
C SER A 168 -5.59 22.07 14.93
N PRO A 169 -5.33 23.36 15.23
CA PRO A 169 -4.21 24.11 14.66
C PRO A 169 -2.84 23.63 15.16
N ASP A 170 -2.78 23.08 16.37
CA ASP A 170 -1.59 22.42 16.93
C ASP A 170 -1.65 20.88 16.74
N GLY A 171 -2.60 20.40 15.93
CA GLY A 171 -2.85 19.00 15.64
C GLY A 171 -1.75 18.33 14.82
N ASN A 172 -1.57 17.03 15.05
CA ASN A 172 -0.54 16.19 14.43
C ASN A 172 -0.66 16.15 12.89
N PHE A 173 -1.86 16.01 12.33
CA PHE A 173 -2.05 16.07 10.87
C PHE A 173 -1.74 17.46 10.32
N ASN A 174 -2.17 18.53 11.02
CA ASN A 174 -1.87 19.90 10.60
C ASN A 174 -0.35 20.18 10.63
N ALA A 175 0.39 19.60 11.59
CA ALA A 175 1.85 19.70 11.63
C ALA A 175 2.50 19.03 10.40
N LEU A 176 2.16 17.78 10.10
CA LEU A 176 2.76 17.00 9.01
C LEU A 176 2.66 17.67 7.62
N ILE A 177 1.64 18.50 7.38
CA ILE A 177 1.37 19.14 6.09
C ILE A 177 1.94 20.58 5.96
N GLN A 178 2.66 21.09 6.96
CA GLN A 178 3.23 22.45 6.89
C GLN A 178 4.36 22.56 5.84
N PRO A 179 4.64 23.76 5.30
CA PRO A 179 5.69 23.94 4.30
C PRO A 179 7.09 23.55 4.82
N GLY A 180 7.57 22.38 4.40
CA GLY A 180 8.86 21.78 4.79
C GLY A 180 8.73 20.47 5.55
N GLU A 181 7.51 20.05 5.91
CA GLU A 181 7.23 18.83 6.66
C GLU A 181 6.83 17.66 5.74
N LYS A 182 6.94 16.42 6.26
CA LYS A 182 6.88 15.14 5.52
C LYS A 182 5.67 14.93 4.59
N MET A 183 4.56 15.63 4.79
CA MET A 183 3.31 15.47 4.02
C MET A 183 2.82 16.76 3.35
N ASN A 184 3.67 17.79 3.24
CA ASN A 184 3.35 19.06 2.57
C ASN A 184 2.74 18.89 1.16
N TYR A 185 3.17 17.85 0.44
CA TYR A 185 2.77 17.52 -0.92
C TYR A 185 1.33 16.99 -1.02
N LEU A 186 0.71 16.52 0.07
CA LEU A 186 -0.68 16.02 0.05
C LEU A 186 -1.68 17.11 -0.38
N LYS A 187 -1.45 18.36 0.05
CA LYS A 187 -2.28 19.50 -0.33
C LYS A 187 -2.11 19.84 -1.82
N ALA A 188 -0.87 19.88 -2.31
CA ALA A 188 -0.58 20.06 -3.73
C ALA A 188 -1.28 18.99 -4.58
N TRP A 189 -1.14 17.71 -4.21
CA TRP A 189 -1.69 16.58 -4.95
C TRP A 189 -3.23 16.50 -4.91
N SER A 190 -3.84 16.96 -3.82
CA SER A 190 -5.31 16.93 -3.61
C SER A 190 -6.02 18.21 -4.06
N THR A 191 -5.29 19.20 -4.61
CA THR A 191 -5.85 20.48 -5.05
C THR A 191 -6.90 20.29 -6.17
N ALA A 192 -8.05 20.95 -5.99
CA ALA A 192 -9.18 20.97 -6.91
C ALA A 192 -9.11 22.16 -7.89
N PRO A 193 -9.90 22.17 -8.99
CA PRO A 193 -9.86 23.22 -10.02
C PRO A 193 -10.09 24.67 -9.58
N ASP A 194 -10.60 24.91 -8.37
CA ASP A 194 -10.82 26.25 -7.80
C ASP A 194 -9.67 26.72 -6.87
N GLY A 195 -8.70 25.85 -6.58
CA GLY A 195 -7.56 26.10 -5.69
C GLY A 195 -7.76 25.67 -4.23
N ASN A 196 -8.92 25.09 -3.88
CA ASN A 196 -9.17 24.49 -2.56
C ASN A 196 -8.82 22.99 -2.56
N TRP A 197 -8.95 22.32 -1.40
CA TRP A 197 -8.83 20.87 -1.29
C TRP A 197 -9.93 20.27 -0.41
N TYR A 198 -10.53 19.17 -0.88
CA TYR A 198 -11.77 18.59 -0.33
C TYR A 198 -11.65 17.09 -0.03
N MET A 199 -10.41 16.59 -0.06
CA MET A 199 -10.04 15.24 0.26
C MET A 199 -8.59 15.23 0.72
N VAL A 200 -8.24 14.34 1.63
CA VAL A 200 -6.85 14.00 1.91
C VAL A 200 -6.55 12.72 1.13
N ARG A 201 -5.84 12.86 0.00
CA ARG A 201 -5.21 11.72 -0.67
C ARG A 201 -4.10 11.15 0.22
N ASN A 202 -3.74 9.89 -0.03
CA ASN A 202 -2.67 9.24 0.71
C ASN A 202 -1.77 8.38 -0.21
N THR A 203 -0.48 8.31 0.09
CA THR A 203 0.52 7.52 -0.63
C THR A 203 0.58 6.06 -0.14
N ASP A 204 1.26 5.22 -0.90
CA ASP A 204 1.73 3.93 -0.38
C ASP A 204 2.88 4.14 0.63
N ASN A 205 3.21 3.08 1.36
CA ASN A 205 4.38 3.00 2.24
C ASN A 205 5.72 3.13 1.49
N ALA A 206 5.70 3.28 0.16
CA ALA A 206 6.88 3.59 -0.62
C ALA A 206 7.45 4.99 -0.33
N ALA A 207 6.58 5.98 -0.04
CA ALA A 207 6.93 7.40 0.05
C ALA A 207 7.25 7.83 1.49
N VAL A 208 8.40 7.40 2.01
CA VAL A 208 8.72 7.46 3.46
C VAL A 208 10.18 7.69 3.88
N GLY A 209 11.15 7.70 2.95
CA GLY A 209 12.55 7.99 3.33
C GLY A 209 13.65 7.36 2.48
N MET A 210 14.20 8.14 1.54
CA MET A 210 15.57 8.08 1.04
C MET A 210 15.82 9.36 0.25
N ASP A 211 16.95 10.01 0.52
CA ASP A 211 17.52 11.12 -0.24
C ASP A 211 19.01 10.80 -0.38
N LEU A 212 19.56 11.01 -1.57
CA LEU A 212 20.93 10.68 -1.97
C LEU A 212 21.76 11.94 -2.33
N ASP A 213 21.24 13.15 -2.04
CA ASP A 213 21.85 14.48 -2.26
C ASP A 213 22.60 14.62 -3.60
N SER A 214 21.97 14.11 -4.67
CA SER A 214 22.43 14.32 -6.04
C SER A 214 22.22 15.78 -6.42
N ALA A 215 23.31 16.52 -6.56
CA ALA A 215 23.30 17.89 -7.07
C ALA A 215 22.80 18.04 -8.53
N GLU A 216 22.33 16.95 -9.16
CA GLU A 216 21.76 16.90 -10.51
C GLU A 216 20.32 16.33 -10.55
N THR A 217 19.74 15.82 -9.44
CA THR A 217 18.45 15.08 -9.44
C THR A 217 17.51 15.46 -8.27
N ASP A 218 16.68 16.49 -8.47
CA ASP A 218 15.63 16.89 -7.50
C ASP A 218 14.42 15.93 -7.52
N TYR A 219 14.51 14.75 -6.90
CA TYR A 219 13.33 13.87 -6.74
C TYR A 219 12.16 14.59 -6.04
N LEU A 220 10.92 14.18 -6.36
CA LEU A 220 9.70 14.86 -5.89
C LEU A 220 9.14 14.34 -4.55
N VAL A 221 9.49 13.11 -4.16
CA VAL A 221 9.25 12.52 -2.84
C VAL A 221 10.40 11.56 -2.48
N GLU A 222 10.69 11.44 -1.19
CA GLU A 222 11.63 10.47 -0.62
C GLU A 222 11.06 9.03 -0.72
N PHE A 223 11.89 8.04 -1.08
CA PHE A 223 11.44 6.65 -1.32
C PHE A 223 12.22 5.59 -0.52
N GLY A 224 11.55 4.75 0.27
CA GLY A 224 12.24 3.82 1.19
C GLY A 224 13.25 2.84 0.55
N LEU A 225 14.41 2.67 1.21
CA LEU A 225 15.54 1.80 0.81
C LEU A 225 15.17 0.35 0.40
N ALA A 226 14.10 -0.22 0.96
CA ALA A 226 13.66 -1.58 0.72
C ALA A 226 12.63 -1.74 -0.42
N ASN A 227 12.21 -0.65 -1.07
CA ASN A 227 11.02 -0.63 -1.93
C ASN A 227 11.26 -1.08 -3.39
N TRP A 228 12.29 -1.88 -3.63
CA TRP A 228 12.73 -2.27 -4.97
C TRP A 228 12.22 -3.65 -5.38
N TYR A 229 11.89 -3.79 -6.66
CA TYR A 229 11.49 -5.05 -7.31
C TYR A 229 12.56 -5.52 -8.30
N PRO A 230 13.78 -5.89 -7.84
CA PRO A 230 14.75 -6.53 -8.71
C PRO A 230 14.21 -7.88 -9.19
N VAL A 231 14.75 -8.39 -10.30
CA VAL A 231 14.47 -9.77 -10.72
C VAL A 231 15.21 -10.71 -9.77
N CYS A 232 14.47 -11.42 -8.93
CA CYS A 232 15.01 -12.47 -8.07
C CYS A 232 14.99 -13.81 -8.83
N ILE A 233 16.12 -14.52 -8.88
CA ILE A 233 16.33 -15.78 -9.63
C ILE A 233 16.65 -16.95 -8.70
N ARG A 234 16.23 -18.18 -9.05
CA ARG A 234 16.57 -19.42 -8.35
C ARG A 234 18.09 -19.70 -8.42
N ARG A 235 18.86 -19.32 -7.39
CA ARG A 235 20.30 -19.63 -7.30
C ARG A 235 20.55 -21.13 -7.21
N ASP A 236 19.71 -21.88 -6.49
CA ASP A 236 19.82 -23.34 -6.45
C ASP A 236 19.61 -24.00 -7.84
N TRP A 237 18.93 -23.33 -8.78
CA TRP A 237 18.84 -23.80 -10.16
C TRP A 237 20.07 -23.44 -10.98
N LEU A 238 20.67 -22.26 -10.79
CA LEU A 238 21.98 -21.91 -11.37
C LEU A 238 23.05 -22.94 -10.95
N ASP A 239 23.10 -23.29 -9.66
CA ASP A 239 24.03 -24.28 -9.12
C ASP A 239 23.78 -25.70 -9.67
N LYS A 240 22.51 -26.10 -9.88
CA LYS A 240 22.15 -27.38 -10.53
C LYS A 240 22.68 -27.51 -11.96
N VAL A 241 22.70 -26.41 -12.74
CA VAL A 241 23.24 -26.41 -14.12
C VAL A 241 24.70 -25.96 -14.23
N GLY A 242 25.32 -25.52 -13.14
CA GLY A 242 26.71 -25.06 -13.10
C GLY A 242 26.92 -23.69 -13.77
N LEU A 243 25.94 -22.80 -13.64
CA LEU A 243 26.02 -21.39 -14.06
C LEU A 243 26.25 -20.49 -12.85
N GLU A 244 26.82 -19.30 -13.10
CA GLU A 244 26.90 -18.24 -12.09
C GLU A 244 25.71 -17.28 -12.20
N MET A 245 25.63 -16.32 -11.28
CA MET A 245 24.63 -15.24 -11.33
C MET A 245 24.76 -14.46 -12.67
N PRO A 246 23.70 -14.35 -13.48
CA PRO A 246 23.76 -13.60 -14.73
C PRO A 246 24.07 -12.12 -14.52
N THR A 247 24.99 -11.58 -15.33
CA THR A 247 25.39 -10.16 -15.32
C THR A 247 24.91 -9.40 -16.55
N THR A 248 24.34 -10.12 -17.52
CA THR A 248 23.82 -9.58 -18.78
C THR A 248 22.47 -10.20 -19.13
N ALA A 249 21.64 -9.47 -19.89
CA ALA A 249 20.35 -9.98 -20.36
C ALA A 249 20.50 -11.27 -21.19
N ALA A 250 21.59 -11.41 -21.94
CA ALA A 250 21.91 -12.63 -22.68
C ALA A 250 22.14 -13.84 -21.75
N GLU A 251 22.93 -13.68 -20.69
CA GLU A 251 23.17 -14.72 -19.69
C GLU A 251 21.89 -15.09 -18.93
N PHE A 252 21.00 -14.13 -18.63
CA PHE A 252 19.72 -14.42 -17.98
C PHE A 252 18.84 -15.32 -18.84
N LYS A 253 18.67 -14.95 -20.13
CA LYS A 253 17.93 -15.77 -21.11
C LYS A 253 18.55 -17.17 -21.23
N ASP A 254 19.87 -17.26 -21.37
CA ASP A 254 20.56 -18.53 -21.56
C ASP A 254 20.47 -19.41 -20.29
N ALA A 255 20.45 -18.83 -19.09
CA ALA A 255 20.20 -19.52 -17.83
C ALA A 255 18.75 -20.05 -17.73
N LEU A 256 17.75 -19.22 -18.08
CA LEU A 256 16.35 -19.65 -18.12
C LEU A 256 16.13 -20.82 -19.10
N ILE A 257 16.75 -20.75 -20.27
CA ILE A 257 16.74 -21.84 -21.26
C ILE A 257 17.47 -23.08 -20.71
N ALA A 258 18.57 -22.91 -19.99
CA ALA A 258 19.29 -24.02 -19.36
C ALA A 258 18.46 -24.72 -18.27
N PHE A 259 17.67 -24.01 -17.47
CA PHE A 259 16.76 -24.60 -16.49
C PHE A 259 15.76 -25.54 -17.16
N GLN A 260 14.99 -25.00 -18.11
CA GLN A 260 13.94 -25.73 -18.82
C GLN A 260 14.47 -26.91 -19.67
N GLN A 261 15.72 -26.81 -20.17
CA GLN A 261 16.37 -27.91 -20.91
C GLN A 261 16.91 -29.02 -20.01
N ASN A 262 17.07 -28.80 -18.71
CA ASN A 262 17.67 -29.76 -17.77
C ASN A 262 16.69 -30.33 -16.73
N ASP A 263 15.41 -29.95 -16.72
CA ASP A 263 14.39 -30.48 -15.78
C ASP A 263 14.87 -30.28 -14.32
N VAL A 264 15.20 -29.03 -13.98
CA VAL A 264 15.83 -28.63 -12.70
C VAL A 264 14.85 -28.63 -11.52
N ASN A 265 13.54 -28.64 -11.79
CA ASN A 265 12.52 -28.99 -10.80
C ASN A 265 12.22 -30.51 -10.75
N GLY A 266 12.64 -31.28 -11.75
CA GLY A 266 12.55 -32.74 -11.80
C GLY A 266 11.15 -33.31 -12.06
N ASN A 267 10.21 -32.49 -12.57
CA ASN A 267 8.83 -32.90 -12.80
C ASN A 267 8.62 -33.60 -14.17
N GLY A 268 9.55 -33.43 -15.12
CA GLY A 268 9.53 -34.06 -16.44
C GLY A 268 8.71 -33.32 -17.51
N ALA A 269 8.26 -32.11 -17.23
CA ALA A 269 7.73 -31.15 -18.20
C ALA A 269 8.72 -29.98 -18.38
N ALA A 270 8.66 -29.33 -19.53
CA ALA A 270 9.40 -28.09 -19.79
C ALA A 270 8.56 -26.91 -19.30
N ASP A 271 8.50 -26.70 -17.99
CA ASP A 271 7.66 -25.65 -17.37
C ASP A 271 8.42 -24.62 -16.53
N GLU A 272 9.72 -24.79 -16.28
CA GLU A 272 10.57 -23.77 -15.68
C GLU A 272 10.61 -22.51 -16.55
N ARG A 273 10.16 -21.39 -15.97
CA ARG A 273 10.03 -20.11 -16.67
C ARG A 273 10.00 -18.91 -15.72
N ALA A 274 10.45 -17.77 -16.23
CA ALA A 274 10.42 -16.49 -15.53
C ALA A 274 9.01 -15.89 -15.56
N MET A 275 8.63 -15.31 -14.43
CA MET A 275 7.34 -14.71 -14.14
C MET A 275 7.45 -13.21 -14.33
N LEU A 276 7.31 -12.74 -15.58
CA LEU A 276 7.69 -11.38 -16.01
C LEU A 276 6.51 -10.51 -16.48
N GLY A 277 5.27 -10.89 -16.20
CA GLY A 277 4.07 -10.05 -16.41
C GLY A 277 3.80 -9.62 -17.86
N PHE A 278 4.47 -10.16 -18.88
CA PHE A 278 4.39 -9.66 -20.25
C PHE A 278 2.94 -9.62 -20.77
N GLY A 279 2.56 -8.50 -21.39
CA GLY A 279 1.21 -8.29 -21.93
C GLY A 279 0.09 -8.28 -20.88
N THR A 280 0.40 -8.21 -19.58
CA THR A 280 -0.60 -8.08 -18.52
C THR A 280 -1.07 -6.63 -18.43
N ASN A 281 -2.39 -6.42 -18.48
CA ASN A 281 -3.03 -5.23 -17.97
C ASN A 281 -3.68 -5.63 -16.64
N GLY A 282 -3.27 -5.04 -15.52
CA GLY A 282 -3.91 -5.31 -14.23
C GLY A 282 -5.33 -4.75 -14.15
N GLU A 283 -6.03 -5.02 -13.03
CA GLU A 283 -7.37 -4.47 -12.81
C GLU A 283 -7.34 -2.93 -12.84
N ASN A 284 -8.32 -2.33 -13.52
CA ASN A 284 -8.38 -0.89 -13.82
C ASN A 284 -7.18 -0.31 -14.60
N GLY A 285 -6.32 -1.17 -15.19
CA GLY A 285 -5.16 -0.76 -15.99
C GLY A 285 -3.90 -0.43 -15.18
N ILE A 286 -3.85 -0.80 -13.90
CA ILE A 286 -2.68 -0.58 -13.03
C ILE A 286 -1.77 -1.81 -13.09
N GLY A 287 -0.52 -1.60 -13.50
CA GLY A 287 0.42 -2.66 -13.87
C GLY A 287 0.38 -2.91 -15.38
N THR A 288 1.50 -2.60 -16.05
CA THR A 288 1.62 -2.59 -17.51
C THR A 288 2.64 -3.60 -18.04
N VAL A 289 2.80 -3.60 -19.37
CA VAL A 289 3.75 -4.41 -20.13
C VAL A 289 5.22 -4.19 -19.73
N PHE A 290 5.56 -3.10 -19.03
CA PHE A 290 6.95 -2.75 -18.64
C PHE A 290 7.23 -2.86 -17.13
N SER A 291 6.21 -3.03 -16.29
CA SER A 291 6.30 -3.22 -14.83
C SER A 291 6.83 -4.62 -14.43
N ASN A 292 8.01 -5.01 -14.93
CA ASN A 292 8.53 -6.39 -14.87
C ASN A 292 10.02 -6.54 -14.54
N GLY A 293 10.72 -5.44 -14.21
CA GLY A 293 12.16 -5.42 -13.90
C GLY A 293 13.06 -5.55 -15.13
N VAL A 294 12.79 -6.51 -16.02
CA VAL A 294 13.62 -6.75 -17.22
C VAL A 294 13.51 -5.64 -18.28
N ALA A 295 12.41 -4.87 -18.31
CA ALA A 295 12.29 -3.67 -19.14
C ALA A 295 13.24 -2.56 -18.68
N GLY A 296 13.37 -2.38 -17.35
CA GLY A 296 14.25 -1.38 -16.76
C GLY A 296 15.73 -1.59 -17.13
N TRP A 297 16.17 -2.83 -17.33
CA TRP A 297 17.53 -3.13 -17.83
C TRP A 297 17.88 -2.45 -19.17
N PHE A 298 16.88 -2.13 -19.99
CA PHE A 298 17.05 -1.44 -21.27
C PHE A 298 16.82 0.09 -21.17
N GLY A 299 16.60 0.62 -19.96
CA GLY A 299 16.27 2.03 -19.73
C GLY A 299 14.88 2.41 -20.27
N LEU A 300 13.88 1.57 -19.98
CA LEU A 300 12.47 1.92 -20.19
C LEU A 300 11.86 2.33 -18.86
N HIS A 301 11.01 3.35 -18.90
CA HIS A 301 10.12 3.71 -17.83
C HIS A 301 9.14 2.57 -17.51
N ARG A 302 8.75 2.47 -16.24
CA ARG A 302 7.86 1.44 -15.71
C ARG A 302 6.50 1.31 -16.42
N ASP A 303 5.94 2.41 -16.91
CA ASP A 303 4.58 2.50 -17.46
C ASP A 303 4.51 3.52 -18.64
N ASN A 304 3.47 3.44 -19.48
CA ASN A 304 3.16 4.48 -20.48
C ASN A 304 2.42 5.65 -19.81
N PHE A 305 2.79 6.89 -20.12
CA PHE A 305 2.24 8.13 -19.53
C PHE A 305 2.43 8.22 -18.01
N VAL A 306 3.63 7.87 -17.55
CA VAL A 306 4.08 8.01 -16.16
C VAL A 306 4.80 9.35 -15.98
N MET A 307 4.82 9.90 -14.77
CA MET A 307 5.70 11.02 -14.45
C MET A 307 7.13 10.50 -14.19
N ASP A 308 8.10 10.99 -14.95
CA ASP A 308 9.53 10.83 -14.66
C ASP A 308 9.84 11.47 -13.29
N THR A 309 10.46 10.68 -12.42
CA THR A 309 10.64 10.99 -11.00
C THR A 309 11.70 12.07 -10.74
N ALA A 310 12.63 12.24 -11.67
CA ALA A 310 13.76 13.17 -11.60
C ALA A 310 13.42 14.58 -12.13
N THR A 311 12.51 14.67 -13.10
CA THR A 311 12.21 15.89 -13.86
C THR A 311 10.77 16.38 -13.71
N GLY A 312 9.82 15.50 -13.35
CA GLY A 312 8.39 15.82 -13.37
C GLY A 312 7.75 15.83 -14.77
N ALA A 313 8.46 15.36 -15.79
CA ALA A 313 7.95 15.27 -17.17
C ALA A 313 7.11 14.00 -17.38
N VAL A 314 6.04 14.08 -18.18
CA VAL A 314 5.25 12.91 -18.61
C VAL A 314 5.99 12.18 -19.72
N VAL A 315 6.43 10.97 -19.42
CA VAL A 315 7.21 10.08 -20.29
C VAL A 315 6.40 8.86 -20.67
N ASN A 316 6.87 8.13 -21.69
CA ASN A 316 6.09 7.10 -22.35
C ASN A 316 7.00 5.94 -22.80
N ALA A 317 6.92 4.80 -22.10
CA ALA A 317 7.87 3.69 -22.22
C ALA A 317 8.03 3.09 -23.64
N ILE A 318 7.02 3.27 -24.51
CA ILE A 318 7.09 2.87 -25.93
C ILE A 318 7.94 3.81 -26.81
N GLU A 319 8.24 5.02 -26.35
CA GLU A 319 9.09 6.00 -27.03
C GLU A 319 10.53 6.05 -26.47
N ASP A 320 10.81 5.32 -25.39
CA ASP A 320 12.15 5.28 -24.79
C ASP A 320 13.20 4.65 -25.73
N PRO A 321 14.46 5.14 -25.74
CA PRO A 321 15.48 4.70 -26.69
C PRO A 321 15.80 3.19 -26.65
N GLY A 322 15.53 2.52 -25.52
CA GLY A 322 15.72 1.08 -25.34
C GLY A 322 14.59 0.21 -25.90
N TYR A 323 13.40 0.76 -26.19
CA TYR A 323 12.17 -0.01 -26.41
C TYR A 323 12.31 -1.11 -27.48
N ALA A 324 12.88 -0.79 -28.63
CA ALA A 324 13.04 -1.75 -29.73
C ALA A 324 13.97 -2.93 -29.37
N ALA A 325 14.96 -2.71 -28.49
CA ALA A 325 15.85 -3.76 -28.01
C ALA A 325 15.21 -4.59 -26.89
N TYR A 326 14.49 -3.95 -25.96
CA TYR A 326 13.67 -4.64 -24.96
C TYR A 326 12.65 -5.57 -25.62
N VAL A 327 11.90 -5.09 -26.61
CA VAL A 327 10.89 -5.86 -27.33
C VAL A 327 11.49 -7.05 -28.08
N ALA A 328 12.64 -6.88 -28.73
CA ALA A 328 13.36 -7.99 -29.37
C ALA A 328 13.81 -9.04 -28.34
N TYR A 329 14.26 -8.61 -27.17
CA TYR A 329 14.68 -9.49 -26.08
C TYR A 329 13.50 -10.25 -25.43
N ALA A 330 12.40 -9.56 -25.14
CA ALA A 330 11.15 -10.16 -24.66
C ALA A 330 10.57 -11.15 -25.68
N ASN A 331 10.70 -10.86 -26.99
CA ASN A 331 10.36 -11.82 -28.04
C ASN A 331 11.24 -13.08 -28.03
N GLU A 332 12.54 -12.98 -27.72
CA GLU A 332 13.38 -14.18 -27.53
C GLU A 332 12.94 -15.00 -26.31
N LEU A 333 12.64 -14.37 -25.17
CA LEU A 333 12.14 -15.06 -23.97
C LEU A 333 10.81 -15.77 -24.23
N TYR A 334 9.85 -15.07 -24.86
CA TYR A 334 8.55 -15.62 -25.24
C TYR A 334 8.68 -16.75 -26.27
N SER A 335 9.50 -16.58 -27.31
CA SER A 335 9.68 -17.56 -28.38
C SER A 335 10.36 -18.85 -27.91
N ASN A 336 11.19 -18.78 -26.86
CA ASN A 336 11.76 -19.95 -26.18
C ASN A 336 10.82 -20.53 -25.10
N GLN A 337 9.65 -19.93 -24.86
CA GLN A 337 8.68 -20.32 -23.83
C GLN A 337 9.27 -20.33 -22.40
N VAL A 338 10.26 -19.48 -22.16
CA VAL A 338 10.88 -19.27 -20.83
C VAL A 338 10.35 -18.03 -20.11
N ALA A 339 9.40 -17.31 -20.72
CA ALA A 339 8.47 -16.38 -20.10
C ALA A 339 7.18 -16.37 -20.93
N LEU A 340 6.02 -16.17 -20.32
CA LEU A 340 4.71 -16.24 -20.99
C LEU A 340 3.91 -14.93 -20.83
N LEU A 341 2.88 -14.75 -21.68
CA LEU A 341 1.96 -13.63 -21.53
C LEU A 341 0.97 -13.88 -20.37
N GLY A 342 0.68 -12.83 -19.59
CA GLY A 342 -0.34 -12.86 -18.53
C GLY A 342 0.06 -13.63 -17.27
N GLU A 343 1.31 -14.08 -17.15
CA GLU A 343 1.86 -14.73 -15.95
C GLU A 343 2.93 -13.85 -15.30
N GLY A 344 2.98 -13.80 -13.96
CA GLY A 344 4.05 -13.08 -13.24
C GLY A 344 3.78 -11.63 -12.88
N PHE A 345 2.53 -11.27 -12.54
CA PHE A 345 2.24 -10.03 -11.83
C PHE A 345 2.92 -10.04 -10.44
N ALA A 346 3.63 -8.97 -10.07
CA ALA A 346 4.47 -8.88 -8.86
C ALA A 346 3.79 -9.43 -7.59
N TYR A 347 2.58 -8.92 -7.29
CA TYR A 347 1.84 -9.30 -6.08
C TYR A 347 1.36 -10.77 -6.08
N ASN A 348 1.28 -11.43 -7.24
CA ASN A 348 0.90 -12.85 -7.35
C ASN A 348 2.04 -13.83 -7.07
N HIS A 349 3.24 -13.35 -6.70
CA HIS A 349 4.44 -14.16 -6.42
C HIS A 349 4.15 -15.50 -5.71
N ALA A 350 3.45 -15.51 -4.57
CA ALA A 350 3.15 -16.73 -3.82
C ALA A 350 2.37 -17.80 -4.62
N VAL A 351 1.49 -17.40 -5.54
CA VAL A 351 0.77 -18.34 -6.43
C VAL A 351 1.69 -18.81 -7.56
N ASN A 352 2.51 -17.91 -8.09
CA ASN A 352 3.44 -18.18 -9.18
C ASN A 352 4.60 -19.11 -8.73
N THR A 353 5.03 -19.02 -7.48
CA THR A 353 6.11 -19.84 -6.92
C THR A 353 5.65 -21.21 -6.44
N ALA A 354 4.45 -21.34 -5.87
CA ALA A 354 4.01 -22.53 -5.12
C ALA A 354 3.98 -23.86 -5.91
N GLY A 355 4.08 -23.83 -7.24
CA GLY A 355 4.18 -25.01 -8.10
C GLY A 355 5.59 -25.46 -8.48
N ASN A 356 6.64 -24.85 -7.91
CA ASN A 356 8.05 -25.10 -8.20
C ASN A 356 8.48 -24.97 -9.69
N TYR A 357 7.80 -24.13 -10.46
CA TYR A 357 8.12 -23.85 -11.87
C TYR A 357 8.57 -22.39 -12.15
N CYS A 358 8.45 -21.50 -11.16
CA CYS A 358 9.01 -20.15 -11.26
C CYS A 358 10.53 -20.20 -11.12
N SER A 359 11.25 -19.79 -12.16
CA SER A 359 12.72 -19.66 -12.14
C SER A 359 13.18 -18.27 -11.70
N ALA A 360 12.38 -17.23 -11.98
CA ALA A 360 12.67 -15.85 -11.64
C ALA A 360 11.40 -15.00 -11.54
N HIS A 361 11.41 -13.97 -10.69
CA HIS A 361 10.26 -13.07 -10.42
C HIS A 361 10.74 -11.66 -10.03
N PRO A 362 10.15 -10.57 -10.53
CA PRO A 362 10.34 -9.23 -9.96
C PRO A 362 9.55 -9.14 -8.64
N GLN A 363 10.24 -8.92 -7.52
CA GLN A 363 9.67 -8.80 -6.17
C GLN A 363 10.75 -8.34 -5.17
N TYR A 364 10.36 -7.83 -3.99
CA TYR A 364 11.30 -7.56 -2.90
C TYR A 364 12.18 -8.80 -2.59
N PRO A 365 13.50 -8.64 -2.38
CA PRO A 365 14.40 -9.77 -2.13
C PRO A 365 13.99 -10.66 -0.96
N ASP A 366 13.66 -10.06 0.19
CA ASP A 366 13.37 -10.80 1.42
C ASP A 366 12.00 -11.50 1.40
N THR A 367 11.03 -10.94 0.66
CA THR A 367 9.77 -11.65 0.35
C THR A 367 10.02 -12.93 -0.46
N MET A 368 10.98 -12.90 -1.39
CA MET A 368 11.34 -14.09 -2.18
C MET A 368 12.19 -15.11 -1.41
N MET A 369 12.78 -14.73 -0.27
CA MET A 369 13.39 -15.67 0.69
C MET A 369 12.34 -16.40 1.54
N THR A 370 11.24 -15.73 1.90
CA THR A 370 10.20 -16.30 2.78
C THR A 370 9.06 -17.00 2.02
N VAL A 371 8.95 -16.81 0.71
CA VAL A 371 7.84 -17.33 -0.10
C VAL A 371 7.80 -18.87 -0.17
N ALA A 372 6.60 -19.45 -0.03
CA ALA A 372 6.39 -20.86 -0.27
C ALA A 372 6.48 -21.22 -1.77
N THR A 373 7.31 -22.21 -2.10
CA THR A 373 7.59 -22.64 -3.49
C THR A 373 7.15 -24.07 -3.82
N GLY A 374 6.74 -24.84 -2.81
CA GLY A 374 6.62 -26.30 -2.90
C GLY A 374 7.94 -27.05 -2.76
N ASP A 375 9.07 -26.35 -2.62
CA ASP A 375 10.44 -26.86 -2.55
C ASP A 375 11.18 -26.18 -1.37
N PRO A 376 11.29 -26.82 -0.19
CA PRO A 376 11.84 -26.17 1.01
C PRO A 376 13.34 -25.82 0.86
N ASP A 377 14.05 -26.48 -0.07
CA ASP A 377 15.45 -26.21 -0.37
C ASP A 377 15.61 -25.10 -1.44
N SER A 378 14.51 -24.46 -1.86
CA SER A 378 14.53 -23.38 -2.85
C SER A 378 15.21 -22.11 -2.33
N LYS A 379 15.99 -21.46 -3.20
CA LYS A 379 16.72 -20.24 -2.86
C LYS A 379 16.64 -19.23 -4.00
N TYR A 380 15.85 -18.18 -3.81
CA TYR A 380 15.87 -17.00 -4.66
C TYR A 380 16.94 -16.02 -4.21
N GLU A 381 17.58 -15.38 -5.17
CA GLU A 381 18.57 -14.32 -4.95
C GLU A 381 18.27 -13.14 -5.89
N PRO A 382 18.37 -11.87 -5.45
CA PRO A 382 18.27 -10.74 -6.36
C PRO A 382 19.40 -10.77 -7.38
N MET A 383 19.08 -10.48 -8.62
CA MET A 383 20.07 -10.21 -9.66
C MET A 383 20.63 -8.79 -9.53
N PRO A 384 21.88 -8.55 -10.00
CA PRO A 384 22.39 -7.19 -10.16
C PRO A 384 21.52 -6.39 -11.14
N VAL A 385 21.57 -5.05 -11.04
CA VAL A 385 20.98 -4.18 -12.05
C VAL A 385 21.80 -4.29 -13.34
N ILE A 386 21.16 -4.68 -14.44
CA ILE A 386 21.83 -4.96 -15.71
C ILE A 386 21.69 -3.75 -16.65
N GLN A 387 22.80 -3.14 -17.05
CA GLN A 387 22.82 -2.23 -18.21
C GLN A 387 22.82 -3.06 -19.51
N ALA A 388 21.66 -3.21 -20.15
CA ALA A 388 21.53 -3.99 -21.38
C ALA A 388 22.03 -3.25 -22.64
N ILE A 389 22.18 -1.93 -22.59
CA ILE A 389 22.63 -1.08 -23.72
C ILE A 389 23.69 -0.08 -23.23
N GLU A 390 24.86 -0.09 -23.86
CA GLU A 390 25.94 0.87 -23.58
C GLU A 390 25.47 2.32 -23.83
N GLY A 391 25.51 3.16 -22.78
CA GLY A 391 25.15 4.57 -22.87
C GLY A 391 23.65 4.87 -22.65
N ILE A 392 22.85 3.89 -22.26
CA ILE A 392 21.51 4.11 -21.68
C ILE A 392 21.57 3.68 -20.21
N THR A 393 21.11 4.54 -19.30
CA THR A 393 21.03 4.24 -17.86
C THR A 393 19.94 3.19 -17.62
N PRO A 394 20.22 2.05 -16.96
CA PRO A 394 19.18 1.10 -16.58
C PRO A 394 18.36 1.62 -15.40
N HIS A 395 17.10 1.24 -15.38
CA HIS A 395 16.14 1.56 -14.34
C HIS A 395 16.00 0.38 -13.36
N LEU A 396 15.98 0.68 -12.07
CA LEU A 396 15.55 -0.24 -11.02
C LEU A 396 14.08 0.02 -10.71
N LEU A 397 13.23 -0.96 -11.02
CA LEU A 397 11.80 -0.91 -10.75
C LEU A 397 11.51 -0.80 -9.25
N GLY A 398 10.72 0.20 -8.84
CA GLY A 398 10.29 0.39 -7.45
C GLY A 398 8.77 0.31 -7.25
N GLN A 399 8.37 0.22 -5.99
CA GLN A 399 6.98 0.30 -5.55
C GLN A 399 6.34 1.64 -5.98
N ALA A 400 5.03 1.63 -6.25
CA ALA A 400 4.31 2.85 -6.59
C ALA A 400 4.13 3.72 -5.33
N THR A 401 4.57 4.98 -5.36
CA THR A 401 4.30 5.96 -4.28
C THR A 401 2.82 6.30 -4.19
N THR A 402 2.07 6.20 -5.28
CA THR A 402 0.65 6.53 -5.37
C THR A 402 -0.22 5.29 -5.62
N SER A 403 -0.22 4.29 -4.71
CA SER A 403 -0.95 3.03 -4.92
C SER A 403 -2.32 2.92 -4.20
N SER A 404 -2.57 3.74 -3.16
CA SER A 404 -3.78 3.58 -2.33
C SER A 404 -5.07 3.85 -3.09
N PHE A 405 -5.05 4.90 -3.94
CA PHE A 405 -6.18 5.50 -4.66
C PHE A 405 -7.46 5.72 -3.80
N ARG A 406 -7.27 5.89 -2.48
CA ARG A 406 -8.31 5.96 -1.44
C ARG A 406 -8.14 7.25 -0.62
N ALA A 407 -8.63 8.36 -1.16
CA ALA A 407 -8.68 9.62 -0.43
C ALA A 407 -9.86 9.64 0.54
N ILE A 408 -9.66 10.19 1.73
CA ILE A 408 -10.73 10.48 2.69
C ILE A 408 -11.33 11.87 2.44
N SER A 409 -12.66 11.97 2.50
CA SER A 409 -13.41 13.22 2.38
C SER A 409 -14.43 13.34 3.51
N PHE A 410 -14.89 14.56 3.76
CA PHE A 410 -15.83 14.89 4.83
C PHE A 410 -17.07 15.58 4.27
N SER A 411 -18.23 15.30 4.85
CA SER A 411 -19.49 16.01 4.57
C SER A 411 -19.39 17.48 5.00
N THR A 412 -20.08 18.38 4.31
CA THR A 412 -20.24 19.77 4.79
C THR A 412 -21.06 19.89 6.07
N ASP A 413 -21.82 18.86 6.44
CA ASP A 413 -22.62 18.81 7.68
C ASP A 413 -21.87 18.18 8.88
N CYS A 414 -20.64 17.68 8.66
CA CYS A 414 -19.77 17.09 9.69
C CYS A 414 -19.39 18.12 10.78
N ASP A 415 -19.22 17.68 12.04
CA ASP A 415 -18.55 18.51 13.05
C ASP A 415 -17.05 18.61 12.73
N TYR A 416 -16.58 19.80 12.39
CA TYR A 416 -15.19 20.03 11.95
C TYR A 416 -14.17 19.80 13.08
N ALA A 417 -14.57 19.85 14.36
CA ALA A 417 -13.68 19.45 15.45
C ALA A 417 -13.49 17.93 15.46
N ALA A 418 -14.57 17.15 15.31
CA ALA A 418 -14.50 15.70 15.18
C ALA A 418 -13.75 15.27 13.90
N GLY A 419 -13.98 15.98 12.78
CA GLY A 419 -13.27 15.76 11.53
C GLY A 419 -11.77 16.05 11.61
N ALA A 420 -11.37 17.08 12.37
CA ALA A 420 -9.95 17.39 12.62
C ALA A 420 -9.30 16.32 13.54
N ALA A 421 -9.97 15.95 14.63
CA ALA A 421 -9.52 14.89 15.53
C ALA A 421 -9.35 13.53 14.80
N TRP A 422 -10.25 13.22 13.85
CA TRP A 422 -10.17 12.03 13.01
C TRP A 422 -8.96 12.03 12.07
N LEU A 423 -8.61 13.19 11.50
CA LEU A 423 -7.37 13.35 10.72
C LEU A 423 -6.12 13.21 11.61
N ASP A 424 -6.11 13.85 12.78
CA ASP A 424 -5.01 13.74 13.74
C ASP A 424 -4.77 12.29 14.18
N TRP A 425 -5.85 11.51 14.36
CA TRP A 425 -5.79 10.07 14.69
C TRP A 425 -5.36 9.18 13.53
N ILE A 426 -5.95 9.32 12.32
CA ILE A 426 -5.56 8.53 11.13
C ILE A 426 -4.06 8.68 10.85
N PHE A 427 -3.55 9.89 11.02
CA PHE A 427 -2.14 10.20 10.83
C PHE A 427 -1.34 10.12 12.14
N SER A 428 -1.83 9.50 13.22
CA SER A 428 -1.10 9.44 14.51
C SER A 428 0.02 8.38 14.54
N LYS A 429 1.02 8.62 15.40
CA LYS A 429 2.04 7.60 15.70
C LYS A 429 1.42 6.43 16.48
N GLU A 430 0.43 6.73 17.30
CA GLU A 430 -0.27 5.82 18.19
C GLU A 430 -1.06 4.77 17.39
N LEU A 431 -1.78 5.20 16.34
CA LEU A 431 -2.38 4.29 15.38
C LEU A 431 -1.33 3.51 14.58
N PHE A 432 -0.22 4.14 14.15
CA PHE A 432 0.86 3.43 13.47
C PHE A 432 1.42 2.27 14.31
N MET A 433 1.74 2.51 15.59
CA MET A 433 2.32 1.50 16.47
C MET A 433 1.35 0.32 16.67
N LEU A 434 0.08 0.61 16.94
CA LEU A 434 -0.94 -0.42 17.10
C LEU A 434 -1.17 -1.22 15.81
N TRP A 435 -1.26 -0.53 14.68
CA TRP A 435 -1.48 -1.15 13.37
C TRP A 435 -0.31 -2.05 12.94
N GLN A 436 0.94 -1.63 13.18
CA GLN A 436 2.14 -2.33 12.70
C GLN A 436 2.66 -3.40 13.65
N TYR A 437 2.44 -3.26 14.97
CA TYR A 437 3.05 -4.12 15.99
C TYR A 437 2.06 -4.72 17.00
N GLY A 438 0.84 -4.18 17.12
CA GLY A 438 -0.16 -4.62 18.10
C GLY A 438 -0.07 -3.90 19.45
N VAL A 439 -0.58 -4.53 20.49
CA VAL A 439 -0.71 -3.92 21.83
C VAL A 439 0.59 -4.02 22.63
N GLU A 440 1.08 -2.88 23.13
CA GLU A 440 2.27 -2.80 23.99
C GLU A 440 2.10 -3.64 25.27
N GLY A 441 3.14 -4.39 25.64
CA GLY A 441 3.15 -5.33 26.75
C GLY A 441 2.39 -6.65 26.48
N LYS A 442 1.91 -6.89 25.26
CA LYS A 442 1.24 -8.14 24.85
C LYS A 442 1.74 -8.73 23.52
N ALA A 443 2.08 -7.89 22.56
CA ALA A 443 2.71 -8.29 21.28
C ALA A 443 4.16 -7.79 21.16
N TRP A 444 4.52 -6.72 21.89
CA TRP A 444 5.85 -6.13 21.89
C TRP A 444 6.11 -5.31 23.15
N GLU A 445 7.39 -5.02 23.46
CA GLU A 445 7.78 -4.11 24.55
C GLU A 445 9.04 -3.29 24.20
N TRP A 446 9.23 -2.16 24.90
CA TRP A 446 10.44 -1.33 24.80
C TRP A 446 11.61 -1.92 25.59
N ASN A 447 12.79 -1.95 24.99
CA ASN A 447 14.05 -2.29 25.65
C ASN A 447 14.66 -1.09 26.38
N ASP A 448 15.50 -1.35 27.39
CA ASP A 448 16.25 -0.34 28.19
C ASP A 448 17.12 0.62 27.34
N ASP A 449 17.43 0.27 26.09
CA ASP A 449 18.24 1.07 25.15
C ASP A 449 17.42 1.87 24.12
N GLY A 450 16.08 1.73 24.12
CA GLY A 450 15.18 2.40 23.18
C GLY A 450 14.90 1.61 21.88
N THR A 451 15.43 0.39 21.73
CA THR A 451 14.94 -0.57 20.73
C THR A 451 13.64 -1.24 21.20
N MET A 452 13.07 -2.10 20.36
CA MET A 452 11.81 -2.81 20.64
C MET A 452 12.00 -4.32 20.49
N TYR A 453 11.43 -5.11 21.39
CA TYR A 453 11.32 -6.56 21.24
C TYR A 453 9.88 -6.93 20.86
N ARG A 454 9.67 -7.49 19.65
CA ARG A 454 8.39 -8.12 19.26
C ARG A 454 8.38 -9.57 19.73
N TYR A 455 7.31 -9.97 20.42
CA TYR A 455 7.14 -11.31 20.97
C TYR A 455 6.97 -12.33 19.84
N MET A 456 7.67 -13.47 19.93
CA MET A 456 7.70 -14.47 18.86
C MET A 456 6.68 -15.59 19.06
N ILE A 457 5.90 -15.90 18.02
CA ILE A 457 4.93 -17.00 18.01
C ILE A 457 5.64 -18.34 18.29
N GLY A 458 5.10 -19.10 19.25
CA GLY A 458 5.64 -20.40 19.68
C GLY A 458 6.81 -20.30 20.67
N THR A 459 7.31 -19.09 20.95
CA THR A 459 8.36 -18.84 21.95
C THR A 459 7.80 -18.05 23.13
N ASP A 460 7.22 -16.89 22.87
CA ASP A 460 6.70 -15.95 23.87
C ASP A 460 5.16 -15.97 23.92
N ILE A 461 4.52 -16.00 22.75
CA ILE A 461 3.06 -15.96 22.55
C ILE A 461 2.58 -17.12 21.68
N SER A 462 1.28 -17.43 21.70
CA SER A 462 0.65 -18.37 20.77
C SER A 462 0.04 -17.68 19.54
N GLU A 463 -0.38 -18.48 18.56
CA GLU A 463 -1.12 -18.01 17.38
C GLU A 463 -2.48 -17.37 17.76
N GLU A 464 -3.14 -17.91 18.80
CA GLU A 464 -4.40 -17.36 19.35
C GLU A 464 -4.19 -16.04 20.11
N ASP A 465 -2.99 -15.81 20.66
CA ASP A 465 -2.61 -14.56 21.32
C ASP A 465 -2.35 -13.46 20.27
N GLU A 466 -1.57 -13.78 19.22
CA GLU A 466 -1.28 -12.87 18.11
C GLU A 466 -2.56 -12.47 17.34
N GLU A 467 -3.50 -13.40 17.13
CA GLU A 467 -4.83 -13.05 16.58
C GLU A 467 -5.57 -11.98 17.40
N ARG A 468 -5.41 -11.97 18.73
CA ARG A 468 -6.23 -11.14 19.63
C ARG A 468 -5.61 -9.78 19.94
N TRP A 469 -4.28 -9.65 19.92
CA TRP A 469 -3.59 -8.40 20.28
C TRP A 469 -2.28 -8.13 19.52
N GLY A 470 -1.95 -8.95 18.52
CA GLY A 470 -0.90 -8.67 17.55
C GLY A 470 -1.28 -7.51 16.62
N ASP A 471 -0.57 -7.40 15.50
CA ASP A 471 -0.78 -6.34 14.51
C ASP A 471 -2.19 -6.39 13.85
N MET A 472 -2.66 -5.24 13.35
CA MET A 472 -4.03 -5.10 12.84
C MET A 472 -4.21 -5.65 11.41
N TRP A 473 -3.26 -6.41 10.87
CA TRP A 473 -3.41 -7.01 9.53
C TRP A 473 -4.34 -8.24 9.53
N CYS A 474 -4.58 -8.88 10.69
CA CYS A 474 -5.38 -10.10 10.76
C CYS A 474 -6.90 -9.88 10.60
N TYR A 475 -7.41 -8.66 10.78
CA TYR A 475 -8.81 -8.26 10.55
C TYR A 475 -8.90 -6.98 9.75
N ALA A 476 -9.91 -6.84 8.88
CA ALA A 476 -9.94 -5.83 7.81
C ALA A 476 -9.72 -4.36 8.26
N PRO A 477 -8.48 -3.81 8.15
CA PRO A 477 -8.16 -2.51 8.75
C PRO A 477 -8.76 -1.35 7.93
N TRP A 478 -8.91 -1.56 6.61
CA TRP A 478 -9.56 -0.63 5.67
C TRP A 478 -11.06 -0.43 5.91
N CYS A 479 -11.65 -1.20 6.84
CA CYS A 479 -12.98 -0.96 7.35
C CYS A 479 -12.99 0.06 8.50
N LEU A 480 -11.96 0.07 9.35
CA LEU A 480 -11.87 0.98 10.49
C LEU A 480 -11.37 2.38 10.10
N PHE A 481 -10.45 2.47 9.14
CA PHE A 481 -9.86 3.72 8.66
C PHE A 481 -9.56 3.63 7.14
N PRO A 482 -9.34 4.76 6.44
CA PRO A 482 -8.79 4.73 5.08
C PRO A 482 -7.38 4.12 5.10
N GLN A 483 -6.88 3.71 3.94
CA GLN A 483 -5.46 3.37 3.82
C GLN A 483 -4.62 4.63 4.01
N PHE A 484 -3.86 4.71 5.10
CA PHE A 484 -2.88 5.76 5.41
C PHE A 484 -1.44 5.26 5.15
N ASN A 485 -0.50 6.19 4.89
CA ASN A 485 0.92 5.89 4.72
C ASN A 485 1.55 5.77 6.11
N THR A 486 2.10 4.59 6.41
CA THR A 486 2.37 4.22 7.80
C THR A 486 3.82 4.47 8.20
N ALA A 487 4.77 4.23 7.30
CA ALA A 487 6.21 4.34 7.60
C ALA A 487 6.76 5.78 7.71
N ILE A 488 5.92 6.83 7.63
CA ILE A 488 6.29 8.17 8.12
C ILE A 488 6.71 8.17 9.60
N TYR A 489 6.20 7.20 10.39
CA TYR A 489 6.52 6.94 11.79
C TYR A 489 7.49 5.78 12.02
N SER A 490 8.13 5.26 10.97
CA SER A 490 9.20 4.27 11.13
C SER A 490 10.21 4.75 12.17
N LEU A 491 10.36 3.96 13.24
CA LEU A 491 10.99 4.39 14.50
C LEU A 491 12.49 4.67 14.37
N THR A 492 13.10 4.16 13.31
CA THR A 492 14.53 4.25 12.98
C THR A 492 14.80 4.96 11.66
N ALA A 493 13.79 5.63 11.07
CA ALA A 493 13.93 6.33 9.79
C ALA A 493 15.09 7.33 9.79
N ALA A 494 16.10 7.05 8.97
CA ALA A 494 17.30 7.86 8.78
C ALA A 494 17.56 8.09 7.28
N THR A 495 18.19 9.22 6.98
CA THR A 495 18.63 9.60 5.63
C THR A 495 20.11 9.28 5.48
N TYR A 496 20.53 8.81 4.30
CA TYR A 496 21.88 8.33 4.05
C TYR A 496 22.37 8.82 2.68
N ASP A 497 23.48 9.57 2.63
CA ASP A 497 24.06 10.13 1.41
C ASP A 497 24.46 9.05 0.36
N SER A 498 24.67 7.80 0.79
CA SER A 498 24.98 6.68 -0.10
C SER A 498 24.52 5.31 0.40
N PHE A 499 24.45 4.34 -0.51
CA PHE A 499 24.27 2.92 -0.15
C PHE A 499 25.38 2.40 0.78
N ALA A 500 26.63 2.87 0.64
CA ALA A 500 27.71 2.50 1.55
C ALA A 500 27.48 3.02 2.98
N ASP A 501 27.00 4.25 3.15
CA ASP A 501 26.69 4.82 4.47
C ASP A 501 25.50 4.11 5.13
N ALA A 502 24.48 3.72 4.36
CA ALA A 502 23.36 2.90 4.85
C ALA A 502 23.82 1.50 5.30
N LEU A 503 24.71 0.86 4.55
CA LEU A 503 25.29 -0.45 4.89
C LEU A 503 26.19 -0.37 6.14
N ASP A 504 27.00 0.69 6.29
CA ASP A 504 27.83 0.92 7.49
C ASP A 504 26.98 1.28 8.73
N ALA A 505 25.76 1.79 8.55
CA ALA A 505 24.78 2.03 9.62
C ALA A 505 24.02 0.78 10.07
N GLY A 506 23.91 -0.25 9.23
CA GLY A 506 23.23 -1.51 9.53
C GLY A 506 21.90 -1.73 8.81
N GLU A 507 21.59 -0.95 7.77
CA GLU A 507 20.48 -1.28 6.87
C GLU A 507 20.77 -2.59 6.11
N PRO A 508 19.78 -3.45 5.85
CA PRO A 508 18.33 -3.25 6.02
C PRO A 508 17.74 -3.67 7.39
N TYR A 509 18.58 -3.99 8.38
CA TYR A 509 18.12 -4.56 9.66
C TYR A 509 17.59 -3.49 10.61
N THR A 510 18.23 -2.32 10.62
CA THR A 510 17.87 -1.17 11.46
C THR A 510 16.48 -0.62 11.17
N GLY A 511 16.01 -0.65 9.92
CA GLY A 511 14.61 -0.30 9.58
C GLY A 511 13.53 -1.15 10.28
N ASN A 512 13.88 -2.35 10.76
CA ASN A 512 13.00 -3.22 11.57
C ASN A 512 13.34 -3.21 13.07
N MET A 513 14.24 -2.31 13.51
CA MET A 513 14.82 -2.27 14.87
C MET A 513 15.60 -3.52 15.29
N LEU A 514 16.12 -4.29 14.33
CA LEU A 514 16.90 -5.50 14.59
C LEU A 514 18.40 -5.25 14.39
N THR A 515 19.25 -5.97 15.13
CA THR A 515 20.63 -6.19 14.68
C THR A 515 20.68 -7.32 13.64
N PHE A 516 21.79 -7.44 12.92
CA PHE A 516 22.00 -8.59 12.03
C PHE A 516 21.92 -9.93 12.78
N ASP A 517 22.46 -10.03 14.01
CA ASP A 517 22.44 -11.27 14.79
C ASP A 517 20.99 -11.66 15.20
N ASP A 518 20.14 -10.67 15.52
CA ASP A 518 18.72 -10.90 15.86
C ASP A 518 17.91 -11.31 14.62
N TRP A 519 18.11 -10.61 13.50
CA TRP A 519 17.51 -10.96 12.21
C TRP A 519 17.93 -12.38 11.77
N ALA A 520 19.23 -12.69 11.84
CA ALA A 520 19.77 -14.00 11.52
C ALA A 520 19.17 -15.11 12.40
N SER A 521 18.88 -14.83 13.68
CA SER A 521 18.21 -15.76 14.57
C SER A 521 16.73 -15.95 14.26
N GLN A 522 16.01 -14.90 13.84
CA GLN A 522 14.60 -15.00 13.43
C GLN A 522 14.45 -15.77 12.11
N TYR A 523 15.37 -15.56 11.17
CA TYR A 523 15.35 -16.18 9.85
C TYR A 523 16.26 -17.43 9.74
N GLU A 524 16.68 -18.06 10.86
CA GLU A 524 17.61 -19.21 10.87
C GLU A 524 17.12 -20.44 10.07
N ASN A 525 15.81 -20.50 9.80
CA ASN A 525 15.14 -21.60 9.08
C ASN A 525 14.92 -21.31 7.57
N TYR A 526 15.44 -20.19 7.05
CA TYR A 526 15.33 -19.80 5.64
C TYR A 526 16.69 -19.82 4.91
N ASN A 527 16.68 -19.90 3.58
CA ASN A 527 17.89 -20.11 2.77
C ASN A 527 18.64 -18.81 2.43
N TRP A 528 19.43 -18.29 3.37
CA TRP A 528 20.40 -17.19 3.20
C TRP A 528 21.84 -17.63 3.55
N ASP A 529 22.85 -16.80 3.24
CA ASP A 529 24.29 -17.15 3.41
C ASP A 529 25.03 -16.26 4.44
N GLU A 530 25.64 -15.15 3.97
CA GLU A 530 26.47 -14.23 4.79
C GLU A 530 25.70 -12.96 5.20
N TYR A 531 24.63 -12.66 4.47
CA TYR A 531 23.82 -11.43 4.56
C TYR A 531 22.34 -11.75 4.30
N SER A 532 21.45 -10.77 4.43
CA SER A 532 20.11 -10.82 3.83
C SER A 532 20.15 -10.70 2.30
N PRO A 533 19.11 -11.19 1.59
CA PRO A 533 18.90 -10.89 0.18
C PRO A 533 18.85 -9.38 -0.10
N GLN A 534 18.15 -8.58 0.72
CA GLN A 534 18.06 -7.13 0.56
C GLN A 534 19.42 -6.44 0.72
N GLU A 535 20.26 -6.83 1.69
CA GLU A 535 21.62 -6.30 1.81
C GLU A 535 22.49 -6.64 0.58
N ARG A 536 22.32 -7.84 -0.01
CA ARG A 536 23.00 -8.19 -1.27
C ARG A 536 22.60 -7.28 -2.42
N LEU A 537 21.32 -6.93 -2.54
CA LEU A 537 20.87 -5.93 -3.53
C LEU A 537 21.56 -4.58 -3.30
N MET A 538 21.57 -4.08 -2.06
CA MET A 538 22.20 -2.82 -1.70
C MET A 538 23.70 -2.80 -2.04
N ARG A 539 24.42 -3.90 -1.78
CA ARG A 539 25.83 -4.06 -2.14
C ARG A 539 26.06 -4.11 -3.66
N MET A 540 25.17 -4.75 -4.44
CA MET A 540 25.26 -4.74 -5.91
C MET A 540 25.03 -3.34 -6.51
N ILE A 541 24.19 -2.51 -5.87
CA ILE A 541 23.95 -1.12 -6.29
C ILE A 541 25.17 -0.23 -5.94
N ASP A 542 25.77 -0.41 -4.76
CA ASP A 542 27.02 0.27 -4.38
C ASP A 542 28.19 -0.08 -5.32
N GLU A 543 28.38 -1.37 -5.64
CA GLU A 543 29.39 -1.83 -6.61
C GLU A 543 29.18 -1.27 -8.03
N MET A 544 27.93 -1.00 -8.41
CA MET A 544 27.57 -0.36 -9.67
C MET A 544 27.70 1.18 -9.63
N GLY A 545 27.61 1.78 -8.44
CA GLY A 545 27.48 3.21 -8.21
C GLY A 545 26.04 3.69 -8.44
N GLN A 546 25.41 4.25 -7.40
CA GLN A 546 24.01 4.68 -7.40
C GLN A 546 23.65 5.64 -8.55
N ASP A 547 24.55 6.55 -8.92
CA ASP A 547 24.37 7.51 -10.03
C ASP A 547 24.22 6.84 -11.42
N ASN A 548 24.58 5.56 -11.55
CA ASN A 548 24.43 4.78 -12.78
C ASN A 548 23.09 4.04 -12.88
N VAL A 549 22.16 4.28 -11.96
CA VAL A 549 20.83 3.64 -11.90
C VAL A 549 19.74 4.72 -11.79
N MET A 550 18.70 4.63 -12.62
CA MET A 550 17.47 5.41 -12.43
C MET A 550 16.52 4.66 -11.48
N TYR A 551 15.93 5.36 -10.51
CA TYR A 551 15.04 4.77 -9.52
C TYR A 551 13.57 4.97 -9.93
N ASP A 552 12.97 3.93 -10.52
CA ASP A 552 11.73 4.00 -11.28
C ASP A 552 10.53 3.58 -10.43
N VAL A 553 10.11 4.53 -9.58
CA VAL A 553 8.87 4.47 -8.79
C VAL A 553 7.74 5.18 -9.52
N THR A 554 6.51 4.64 -9.51
CA THR A 554 5.36 5.44 -9.98
C THR A 554 5.14 6.61 -9.04
N ALA A 555 5.25 7.83 -9.55
CA ALA A 555 5.06 9.08 -8.81
C ALA A 555 4.02 9.97 -9.49
N ASN A 556 2.86 9.41 -9.85
CA ASN A 556 1.80 10.12 -10.56
C ASN A 556 1.01 11.07 -9.63
N PHE A 557 1.67 12.16 -9.23
CA PHE A 557 1.10 13.25 -8.43
C PHE A 557 0.15 14.17 -9.22
N GLU A 558 -0.60 13.59 -10.16
CA GLU A 558 -1.57 14.27 -11.00
C GLU A 558 -2.70 14.89 -10.14
N THR A 559 -2.85 16.21 -10.17
CA THR A 559 -3.99 16.91 -9.52
C THR A 559 -5.34 16.49 -10.12
N LEU A 560 -6.45 16.94 -9.51
CA LEU A 560 -7.78 16.74 -10.09
C LEU A 560 -7.88 17.40 -11.48
N ALA A 561 -8.57 16.73 -12.39
CA ALA A 561 -8.84 17.26 -13.73
C ALA A 561 -9.90 18.36 -13.68
N THR A 562 -9.74 19.38 -14.51
CA THR A 562 -10.79 20.34 -14.89
C THR A 562 -11.84 19.68 -15.79
N GLU A 563 -12.96 20.36 -16.06
CA GLU A 563 -14.03 19.84 -16.95
C GLU A 563 -13.52 19.59 -18.38
N ASP A 564 -12.70 20.50 -18.93
CA ASP A 564 -12.10 20.37 -20.27
C ASP A 564 -11.06 19.22 -20.31
N GLU A 565 -10.20 19.12 -19.30
CA GLU A 565 -9.23 18.01 -19.18
C GLU A 565 -9.93 16.65 -19.03
N ALA A 566 -10.97 16.57 -18.20
CA ALA A 566 -11.76 15.36 -18.01
C ALA A 566 -12.46 14.94 -19.30
N ALA A 567 -12.85 15.87 -20.18
CA ALA A 567 -13.37 15.55 -21.50
C ALA A 567 -12.32 14.89 -22.40
N VAL A 568 -11.07 15.39 -22.40
CA VAL A 568 -9.95 14.79 -23.15
C VAL A 568 -9.61 13.39 -22.62
N LEU A 569 -9.51 13.23 -21.29
CA LEU A 569 -9.26 11.93 -20.66
C LEU A 569 -10.36 10.91 -21.03
N ASN A 570 -11.64 11.29 -20.94
CA ASN A 570 -12.76 10.43 -21.31
C ASN A 570 -12.84 10.14 -22.83
N GLN A 571 -12.30 11.01 -23.68
CA GLN A 571 -12.29 10.81 -25.13
C GLN A 571 -11.22 9.83 -25.61
N TYR A 572 -10.04 9.81 -24.97
CA TYR A 572 -8.88 9.08 -25.50
C TYR A 572 -8.33 7.96 -24.59
N LYS A 573 -8.40 8.09 -23.26
CA LYS A 573 -7.61 7.26 -22.32
C LYS A 573 -7.74 5.75 -22.56
N ALA A 574 -8.97 5.27 -22.73
CA ALA A 574 -9.24 3.84 -22.87
C ALA A 574 -8.69 3.26 -24.18
N ASP A 575 -8.99 3.89 -25.31
CA ASP A 575 -8.58 3.41 -26.63
C ASP A 575 -7.07 3.58 -26.85
N LEU A 576 -6.47 4.66 -26.33
CA LEU A 576 -5.03 4.94 -26.41
C LEU A 576 -4.19 3.94 -25.61
N LEU A 577 -4.53 3.72 -24.33
CA LEU A 577 -3.84 2.74 -23.47
C LEU A 577 -4.00 1.31 -24.02
N LEU A 578 -5.21 0.95 -24.47
CA LEU A 578 -5.45 -0.35 -25.09
C LEU A 578 -4.60 -0.53 -26.36
N TYR A 579 -4.54 0.47 -27.23
CA TYR A 579 -3.76 0.41 -28.47
C TYR A 579 -2.26 0.22 -28.20
N LEU A 580 -1.66 1.02 -27.31
CA LEU A 580 -0.22 0.93 -27.04
C LEU A 580 0.16 -0.38 -26.34
N ASN A 581 -0.65 -0.85 -25.37
CA ASN A 581 -0.38 -2.12 -24.68
C ASN A 581 -0.61 -3.33 -25.60
N GLU A 582 -1.62 -3.30 -26.48
CA GLU A 582 -1.78 -4.30 -27.54
C GLU A 582 -0.62 -4.26 -28.55
N LEU A 583 -0.13 -3.07 -28.93
CA LEU A 583 0.97 -2.88 -29.89
C LEU A 583 2.27 -3.51 -29.35
N THR A 584 2.67 -3.18 -28.13
CA THR A 584 3.83 -3.80 -27.47
C THR A 584 3.65 -5.31 -27.35
N THR A 585 2.47 -5.79 -26.96
CA THR A 585 2.18 -7.23 -26.89
C THR A 585 2.32 -7.92 -28.25
N LYS A 586 1.81 -7.31 -29.34
CA LYS A 586 1.93 -7.83 -30.72
C LYS A 586 3.38 -7.90 -31.18
N HIS A 587 4.21 -6.93 -30.82
CA HIS A 587 5.64 -7.02 -31.12
C HIS A 587 6.35 -8.10 -30.30
N ILE A 588 6.04 -8.23 -29.00
CA ILE A 588 6.61 -9.29 -28.13
C ILE A 588 6.28 -10.69 -28.64
N VAL A 589 5.06 -10.94 -29.16
CA VAL A 589 4.72 -12.26 -29.74
C VAL A 589 5.11 -12.43 -31.22
N GLY A 590 5.55 -11.37 -31.89
CA GLY A 590 5.91 -11.38 -33.31
C GLY A 590 4.74 -11.28 -34.30
N ASP A 591 3.55 -10.91 -33.84
CA ASP A 591 2.37 -10.62 -34.69
C ASP A 591 2.51 -9.28 -35.44
N ALA A 592 3.38 -8.36 -34.96
CA ALA A 592 3.75 -7.12 -35.63
C ALA A 592 5.29 -6.93 -35.62
N SER A 593 5.89 -6.53 -36.75
CA SER A 593 7.34 -6.23 -36.78
C SER A 593 7.63 -4.92 -36.08
N ILE A 594 8.71 -4.84 -35.30
CA ILE A 594 9.20 -3.59 -34.69
C ILE A 594 9.50 -2.49 -35.72
N ASP A 595 9.71 -2.87 -37.00
CA ASP A 595 9.86 -1.93 -38.13
C ASP A 595 8.63 -1.02 -38.36
N THR A 596 7.46 -1.32 -37.79
CA THR A 596 6.24 -0.50 -37.96
C THR A 596 6.08 0.57 -36.89
N LEU A 597 6.87 0.55 -35.81
CA LEU A 597 6.73 1.40 -34.63
C LEU A 597 6.57 2.90 -34.93
N GLU A 598 7.37 3.47 -35.84
CA GLU A 598 7.27 4.88 -36.25
C GLU A 598 5.89 5.23 -36.83
N ALA A 599 5.31 4.32 -37.62
CA ALA A 599 4.00 4.50 -38.23
C ALA A 599 2.83 4.22 -37.27
N ASP A 600 3.01 3.29 -36.33
CA ASP A 600 2.03 2.97 -35.30
C ASP A 600 1.97 4.09 -34.22
N LEU A 601 3.12 4.65 -33.81
CA LEU A 601 3.16 5.85 -32.97
C LEU A 601 2.55 7.06 -33.68
N GLN A 602 2.90 7.31 -34.95
CA GLN A 602 2.25 8.39 -35.72
C GLN A 602 0.73 8.18 -35.83
N TYR A 603 0.25 6.93 -35.90
CA TYR A 603 -1.19 6.65 -35.86
C TYR A 603 -1.81 7.05 -34.52
N ALA A 604 -1.15 6.76 -33.39
CA ALA A 604 -1.62 7.17 -32.06
C ALA A 604 -1.67 8.71 -31.91
N TYR A 605 -0.65 9.42 -32.37
CA TYR A 605 -0.66 10.89 -32.44
C TYR A 605 -1.76 11.44 -33.35
N ASP A 606 -1.89 10.93 -34.58
CA ASP A 606 -2.83 11.47 -35.59
C ASP A 606 -4.30 11.11 -35.31
N ASN A 607 -4.59 10.01 -34.59
CA ASN A 607 -5.94 9.42 -34.52
C ASN A 607 -6.44 9.08 -33.10
N LEU A 608 -5.55 8.92 -32.12
CA LEU A 608 -5.90 8.54 -30.73
C LEU A 608 -5.61 9.66 -29.72
N GLY A 609 -5.34 10.88 -30.18
CA GLY A 609 -5.20 12.06 -29.31
C GLY A 609 -3.98 12.04 -28.40
N MET A 610 -2.93 11.30 -28.74
CA MET A 610 -1.81 11.03 -27.85
C MET A 610 -1.14 12.29 -27.26
N GLN A 611 -0.91 13.32 -28.07
CA GLN A 611 -0.41 14.61 -27.57
C GLN A 611 -1.41 15.31 -26.64
N GLU A 612 -2.69 15.40 -27.04
CA GLU A 612 -3.74 16.03 -26.23
C GLU A 612 -3.90 15.34 -24.87
N TYR A 613 -3.73 14.01 -24.83
CA TYR A 613 -3.71 13.23 -23.59
C TYR A 613 -2.46 13.54 -22.74
N MET A 614 -1.26 13.52 -23.33
CA MET A 614 0.00 13.84 -22.61
C MET A 614 -0.01 15.26 -22.03
N ASP A 615 -0.43 16.25 -22.82
CA ASP A 615 -0.54 17.66 -22.40
C ASP A 615 -1.45 17.81 -21.17
N VAL A 616 -2.54 17.02 -21.10
CA VAL A 616 -3.48 17.01 -19.97
C VAL A 616 -2.92 16.31 -18.72
N ILE A 617 -2.15 15.22 -18.87
CA ILE A 617 -1.47 14.62 -17.71
C ILE A 617 -0.39 15.58 -17.19
N GLN A 618 0.40 16.20 -18.08
CA GLN A 618 1.46 17.14 -17.70
C GLN A 618 0.88 18.39 -17.03
N ALA A 619 -0.16 19.01 -17.60
CA ALA A 619 -0.82 20.17 -16.99
C ALA A 619 -1.40 19.89 -15.58
N ARG A 620 -1.73 18.62 -15.28
CA ARG A 620 -2.17 18.17 -13.95
C ARG A 620 -1.01 17.95 -12.98
N ILE A 621 0.19 17.63 -13.46
CA ILE A 621 1.43 17.54 -12.68
C ILE A 621 2.04 18.94 -12.46
N ASP A 622 2.05 19.78 -13.48
CA ASP A 622 2.57 21.16 -13.42
C ASP A 622 1.85 22.00 -12.34
N ARG A 623 0.54 21.77 -12.11
CA ARG A 623 -0.18 22.36 -10.98
C ARG A 623 0.36 21.92 -9.62
N TYR A 624 0.72 20.65 -9.48
CA TYR A 624 1.34 20.11 -8.26
C TYR A 624 2.75 20.70 -8.06
N LEU A 625 3.56 20.75 -9.12
CA LEU A 625 4.90 21.39 -9.11
C LEU A 625 4.82 22.87 -8.67
N VAL A 626 3.88 23.63 -9.24
CA VAL A 626 3.69 25.06 -8.92
C VAL A 626 3.22 25.29 -7.48
N VAL A 627 2.38 24.40 -6.90
CA VAL A 627 2.00 24.49 -5.48
C VAL A 627 3.18 24.15 -4.56
N LEU A 628 4.09 23.25 -4.99
CA LEU A 628 5.37 23.00 -4.31
C LEU A 628 6.43 24.10 -4.57
N GLY A 629 6.12 25.12 -5.38
CA GLY A 629 7.04 26.23 -5.68
C GLY A 629 8.14 25.90 -6.71
N ARG A 630 8.01 24.80 -7.45
CA ARG A 630 8.85 24.48 -8.62
C ARG A 630 8.28 25.12 -9.88
N GLU A 631 9.12 25.31 -10.89
CA GLU A 631 8.67 25.76 -12.23
C GLU A 631 7.92 24.62 -12.96
N PRO A 632 6.89 24.93 -13.78
CA PRO A 632 6.16 23.93 -14.56
C PRO A 632 6.94 23.49 -15.81
N ILE A 633 6.60 22.30 -16.35
CA ILE A 633 7.20 21.77 -17.58
C ILE A 633 6.56 22.39 -18.84
N LEU A 634 5.24 22.65 -18.81
CA LEU A 634 4.55 23.48 -19.81
C LEU A 634 4.47 24.94 -19.34
N GLY A 635 4.97 25.87 -20.16
CA GLY A 635 5.07 27.32 -19.85
C GLY A 635 4.26 28.27 -20.73
#